data_AF-A0A7S0KNL1-F1
#
_entry.id   AF-A0A7S0KNL1-F1
#
_cell.length_a   1.000
_cell.length_b   1.000
_cell.length_c   1.000
_cell.angle_alpha   90.00
_cell.angle_beta   90.00
_cell.angle_gamma   90.00
#
_symmetry.space_group_name_H-M   'P 1'
#
loop_
_entity.id
_entity.type
_entity.pdbx_description
1 polymer ?
#
loop_
_entity_poly.entity_id
_entity_poly.type
_entity_poly.pdbx_seq_one_letter_code
_entity_poly.pdbx_strand_id
1 'polypeptide(L)'
;SSSAAASTSTSSSIRAFVDDFFSRRGRPRGRRRSNDDDDGDGDEGHDGDGGFIDPELPVYVAGCESCANLEKRLGKPLWAWFVDALGVSKTSPGRAHIANVLTRDETTKALDGMFDALYARFPASREGGLARDDVDVDVDVEVDSRALSTDGVLAFSAGVQGTIREVMSHVGSEIPRASGDEREFLRKHFEVLFPKEAPLNRETFHALAKLILVRRILKALARDLGLVALRSGLSAPLVVDVKVVLPAGDGAAEEIFRLHTVAPKSDATQYAGARLGAITE
;
A
#
# COMPACT_ATOMS: atom_id res chain seq x y z
N SER A 1 31.33 -33.72 -41.66
CA SER A 1 31.40 -32.38 -41.03
C SER A 1 30.45 -31.45 -41.75
N SER A 2 29.81 -30.54 -41.00
CA SER A 2 28.92 -29.45 -41.48
C SER A 2 27.51 -29.88 -41.90
N SER A 3 26.43 -29.13 -41.70
CA SER A 3 25.99 -28.16 -40.67
C SER A 3 24.49 -27.97 -40.93
N ALA A 4 23.69 -27.79 -39.88
CA ALA A 4 22.28 -27.38 -39.98
C ALA A 4 22.16 -25.90 -40.39
N ALA A 5 21.17 -25.58 -41.22
CA ALA A 5 20.55 -24.26 -41.44
C ALA A 5 19.35 -24.47 -42.39
N ALA A 6 18.20 -23.81 -42.33
CA ALA A 6 17.63 -22.84 -41.40
C ALA A 6 16.12 -22.80 -41.69
N SER A 7 15.32 -22.50 -40.67
CA SER A 7 13.89 -22.22 -40.78
C SER A 7 13.56 -20.97 -39.97
N THR A 8 13.31 -19.85 -40.63
CA THR A 8 12.69 -18.66 -40.01
C THR A 8 12.11 -17.74 -41.09
N SER A 9 10.78 -17.69 -41.19
CA SER A 9 10.06 -16.64 -41.92
C SER A 9 8.68 -16.43 -41.28
N THR A 10 8.58 -15.55 -40.27
CA THR A 10 7.29 -15.04 -39.73
C THR A 10 7.44 -13.88 -38.71
N SER A 11 8.49 -13.06 -38.80
CA SER A 11 8.74 -11.96 -37.83
C SER A 11 8.64 -10.54 -38.43
N SER A 12 8.15 -10.40 -39.66
CA SER A 12 8.13 -9.12 -40.37
C SER A 12 6.80 -8.36 -40.32
N SER A 13 5.73 -8.95 -39.77
CA SER A 13 4.37 -8.36 -39.90
C SER A 13 3.84 -7.61 -38.66
N ILE A 14 4.48 -7.73 -37.49
CA ILE A 14 4.00 -7.10 -36.24
C ILE A 14 4.70 -5.75 -35.97
N ARG A 15 5.94 -5.56 -36.46
CA ARG A 15 6.67 -4.29 -36.29
C ARG A 15 6.11 -3.13 -37.12
N ALA A 16 5.47 -3.41 -38.26
CA ALA A 16 4.91 -2.37 -39.12
C ALA A 16 3.63 -1.71 -38.56
N PHE A 17 2.93 -2.35 -37.61
CA PHE A 17 1.70 -1.82 -37.03
C PHE A 17 1.94 -0.90 -35.82
N VAL A 18 3.08 -1.07 -35.13
CA VAL A 18 3.39 -0.30 -33.92
C VAL A 18 3.97 1.09 -34.25
N ASP A 19 4.74 1.23 -35.33
CA ASP A 19 5.34 2.53 -35.70
C ASP A 19 4.34 3.52 -36.35
N ASP A 20 3.27 3.02 -36.98
CA ASP A 20 2.23 3.88 -37.61
C ASP A 20 1.28 4.50 -36.57
N PHE A 21 1.12 3.87 -35.39
CA PHE A 21 0.24 4.37 -34.33
C PHE A 21 0.82 5.59 -33.58
N PHE A 22 2.14 5.69 -33.48
CA PHE A 22 2.80 6.76 -32.70
C PHE A 22 3.18 8.02 -33.52
N SER A 23 3.00 8.01 -34.83
CA SER A 23 3.36 9.16 -35.70
C SER A 23 2.24 10.20 -35.87
N ARG A 24 1.05 10.01 -35.27
CA ARG A 24 -0.16 10.80 -35.58
C ARG A 24 -0.73 11.73 -34.50
N ARG A 25 0.01 12.13 -33.46
CA ARG A 25 -0.43 13.25 -32.60
C ARG A 25 0.62 14.35 -32.48
N GLY A 26 0.50 15.30 -33.39
CA GLY A 26 1.27 16.54 -33.41
C GLY A 26 0.87 17.53 -32.32
N ARG A 27 1.84 18.36 -31.93
CA ARG A 27 1.67 19.73 -31.39
C ARG A 27 1.26 20.70 -32.53
N PRO A 28 0.96 22.00 -32.31
CA PRO A 28 0.52 22.77 -31.12
C PRO A 28 -0.63 23.78 -31.42
N ARG A 29 -1.14 24.49 -30.41
CA ARG A 29 -1.71 25.89 -30.40
C ARG A 29 -2.17 26.19 -28.96
N GLY A 30 -2.02 27.33 -28.30
CA GLY A 30 -1.75 28.71 -28.72
C GLY A 30 -2.87 29.64 -28.21
N ARG A 31 -2.67 30.31 -27.05
CA ARG A 31 -3.36 31.51 -26.50
C ARG A 31 -4.90 31.51 -26.32
N ARG A 32 -5.38 31.84 -25.10
CA ARG A 32 -5.93 33.17 -24.71
C ARG A 32 -6.47 33.17 -23.26
N ARG A 33 -6.33 34.31 -22.59
CA ARG A 33 -7.00 34.72 -21.34
C ARG A 33 -8.48 35.02 -21.60
N SER A 34 -9.34 34.69 -20.63
CA SER A 34 -10.42 35.53 -20.12
C SER A 34 -10.91 34.97 -18.78
N ASN A 35 -11.05 35.85 -17.79
CA ASN A 35 -11.91 35.64 -16.62
C ASN A 35 -13.36 35.53 -17.10
N ASP A 36 -14.17 34.72 -16.42
CA ASP A 36 -15.47 35.10 -15.85
C ASP A 36 -15.96 33.96 -14.94
N ASP A 37 -16.62 34.36 -13.86
CA ASP A 37 -17.20 33.54 -12.80
C ASP A 37 -18.35 32.66 -13.32
N ASP A 38 -18.44 31.40 -12.86
CA ASP A 38 -19.70 30.65 -12.87
C ASP A 38 -19.72 29.56 -11.79
N ASP A 39 -20.73 29.63 -10.92
CA ASP A 39 -21.05 28.68 -9.88
C ASP A 39 -21.65 27.41 -10.50
N GLY A 40 -20.96 26.28 -10.35
CA GLY A 40 -21.41 25.00 -10.87
C GLY A 40 -21.02 23.85 -9.95
N ASP A 41 -21.93 23.55 -9.02
CA ASP A 41 -21.99 22.28 -8.29
C ASP A 41 -22.10 21.14 -9.33
N GLY A 42 -20.99 20.45 -9.54
CA GLY A 42 -20.81 19.39 -10.52
C GLY A 42 -19.87 18.34 -9.95
N ASP A 43 -20.45 17.45 -9.14
CA ASP A 43 -19.91 16.14 -8.79
C ASP A 43 -19.76 15.31 -10.08
N GLU A 44 -18.74 15.64 -10.87
CA GLU A 44 -18.28 14.81 -11.97
C GLU A 44 -17.17 13.91 -11.44
N GLY A 45 -17.57 12.69 -11.06
CA GLY A 45 -16.69 11.54 -10.90
C GLY A 45 -15.80 11.41 -12.13
N HIS A 46 -14.57 11.90 -12.00
CA HIS A 46 -13.53 11.65 -12.98
C HIS A 46 -12.95 10.26 -12.72
N ASP A 47 -13.75 9.25 -13.02
CA ASP A 47 -13.35 7.86 -13.18
C ASP A 47 -12.50 7.73 -14.46
N GLY A 48 -11.34 8.38 -14.43
CA GLY A 48 -10.21 8.06 -15.29
C GLY A 48 -9.41 6.89 -14.73
N ASP A 49 -10.06 5.95 -14.01
CA ASP A 49 -9.41 4.78 -13.45
C ASP A 49 -9.16 3.77 -14.57
N GLY A 50 -8.02 3.95 -15.24
CA GLY A 50 -7.46 3.00 -16.17
C GLY A 50 -7.09 1.69 -15.48
N GLY A 51 -8.08 0.86 -15.18
CA GLY A 51 -7.94 -0.59 -14.98
C GLY A 51 -7.32 -1.05 -13.65
N PHE A 52 -7.27 -0.23 -12.60
CA PHE A 52 -6.87 -0.72 -11.27
C PHE A 52 -8.07 -1.31 -10.51
N ILE A 53 -8.26 -2.63 -10.63
CA ILE A 53 -9.25 -3.35 -9.80
C ILE A 53 -8.56 -3.75 -8.49
N ASP A 54 -9.03 -3.17 -7.39
CA ASP A 54 -8.51 -3.45 -6.05
C ASP A 54 -8.87 -4.88 -5.63
N PRO A 55 -7.87 -5.76 -5.34
CA PRO A 55 -8.16 -7.13 -4.95
C PRO A 55 -9.02 -7.23 -3.70
N GLU A 56 -10.18 -7.87 -3.81
CA GLU A 56 -10.97 -8.27 -2.63
C GLU A 56 -10.24 -9.36 -1.84
N LEU A 57 -10.49 -9.42 -0.53
CA LEU A 57 -10.01 -10.54 0.27
C LEU A 57 -10.61 -11.85 -0.26
N PRO A 58 -9.83 -12.95 -0.33
CA PRO A 58 -10.32 -14.18 -0.92
C PRO A 58 -11.55 -14.72 -0.17
N VAL A 59 -12.48 -15.37 -0.88
CA VAL A 59 -13.73 -15.88 -0.28
C VAL A 59 -13.48 -16.92 0.85
N TYR A 60 -12.35 -17.65 0.80
CA TYR A 60 -11.94 -18.61 1.84
C TYR A 60 -11.37 -17.95 3.12
N VAL A 61 -11.40 -16.63 3.21
CA VAL A 61 -11.14 -15.85 4.45
C VAL A 61 -12.36 -15.84 5.38
N ALA A 62 -13.52 -16.28 4.89
CA ALA A 62 -14.70 -16.49 5.75
C ALA A 62 -14.34 -17.41 6.94
N GLY A 63 -14.62 -16.96 8.16
CA GLY A 63 -14.31 -17.67 9.40
C GLY A 63 -12.84 -17.62 9.82
N CYS A 64 -12.05 -16.68 9.31
CA CYS A 64 -10.80 -16.27 9.97
C CYS A 64 -11.11 -15.25 11.05
N GLU A 65 -11.05 -15.66 12.32
CA GLU A 65 -11.34 -14.81 13.49
C GLU A 65 -10.21 -13.82 13.82
N SER A 66 -9.12 -13.79 13.04
CA SER A 66 -8.04 -12.81 13.22
C SER A 66 -7.15 -12.70 11.98
N CYS A 67 -6.46 -11.55 11.83
CA CYS A 67 -5.40 -11.39 10.82
C CYS A 67 -4.27 -12.42 10.96
N ALA A 68 -3.90 -12.81 12.18
CA ALA A 68 -2.86 -13.83 12.40
C ALA A 68 -3.30 -15.20 11.88
N ASN A 69 -4.55 -15.59 12.13
CA ASN A 69 -5.12 -16.82 11.59
C ASN A 69 -5.21 -16.78 10.06
N LEU A 70 -5.53 -15.60 9.50
CA LEU A 70 -5.55 -15.39 8.07
C LEU A 70 -4.16 -15.53 7.44
N GLU A 71 -3.14 -14.88 7.99
CA GLU A 71 -1.75 -15.02 7.50
C GLU A 71 -1.26 -16.46 7.60
N LYS A 72 -1.61 -17.16 8.68
CA LYS A 72 -1.31 -18.59 8.86
C LYS A 72 -1.97 -19.45 7.77
N ARG A 73 -3.24 -19.21 7.46
CA ARG A 73 -3.95 -19.92 6.37
C ARG A 73 -3.38 -19.58 4.99
N LEU A 74 -2.99 -18.32 4.76
CA LEU A 74 -2.37 -17.88 3.51
C LEU A 74 -0.90 -18.36 3.36
N GLY A 75 -0.27 -18.77 4.46
CA GLY A 75 1.15 -19.12 4.53
C GLY A 75 2.08 -17.94 4.24
N LYS A 76 1.59 -16.69 4.38
CA LYS A 76 2.33 -15.46 4.10
C LYS A 76 1.66 -14.25 4.76
N PRO A 77 2.39 -13.13 4.92
CA PRO A 77 1.82 -11.88 5.40
C PRO A 77 0.73 -11.30 4.48
N LEU A 78 -0.25 -10.58 5.04
CA LEU A 78 -1.37 -10.00 4.29
C LEU A 78 -0.90 -9.06 3.18
N TRP A 79 0.06 -8.19 3.50
CA TRP A 79 0.62 -7.27 2.51
C TRP A 79 1.26 -8.03 1.33
N ALA A 80 1.88 -9.19 1.59
CA ALA A 80 2.54 -9.98 0.56
C ALA A 80 1.52 -10.71 -0.33
N TRP A 81 0.41 -11.15 0.26
CA TRP A 81 -0.75 -11.65 -0.51
C TRP A 81 -1.31 -10.55 -1.43
N PHE A 82 -1.47 -9.33 -0.94
CA PHE A 82 -1.98 -8.21 -1.74
C PHE A 82 -1.05 -7.90 -2.93
N VAL A 83 0.26 -7.86 -2.70
CA VAL A 83 1.27 -7.69 -3.76
C VAL A 83 1.23 -8.83 -4.79
N ASP A 84 1.01 -10.08 -4.34
CA ASP A 84 0.81 -11.23 -5.23
C ASP A 84 -0.44 -11.06 -6.09
N ALA A 85 -1.56 -10.60 -5.51
CA ALA A 85 -2.82 -10.39 -6.22
C ALA A 85 -2.72 -9.31 -7.30
N LEU A 86 -1.87 -8.30 -7.09
CA LEU A 86 -1.54 -7.30 -8.11
C LEU A 86 -0.65 -7.84 -9.24
N GLY A 87 -0.08 -9.04 -9.11
CA GLY A 87 0.77 -9.68 -10.11
C GLY A 87 2.22 -9.18 -10.12
N VAL A 88 2.68 -8.54 -9.04
CA VAL A 88 4.07 -8.10 -8.91
C VAL A 88 4.97 -9.32 -8.66
N SER A 89 6.07 -9.42 -9.41
CA SER A 89 6.99 -10.55 -9.31
C SER A 89 7.50 -10.80 -7.89
N LYS A 90 7.59 -12.07 -7.50
CA LYS A 90 8.19 -12.51 -6.23
C LYS A 90 9.67 -12.14 -6.11
N THR A 91 10.37 -12.04 -7.24
CA THR A 91 11.78 -11.67 -7.31
C THR A 91 12.01 -10.16 -7.49
N SER A 92 10.95 -9.35 -7.45
CA SER A 92 11.05 -7.90 -7.61
C SER A 92 11.90 -7.29 -6.48
N PRO A 93 12.94 -6.50 -6.79
CA PRO A 93 13.67 -5.72 -5.80
C PRO A 93 12.76 -4.80 -4.96
N GLY A 94 11.71 -4.26 -5.57
CA GLY A 94 10.71 -3.44 -4.87
C GLY A 94 9.96 -4.23 -3.80
N ARG A 95 9.59 -5.48 -4.10
CA ARG A 95 8.96 -6.37 -3.12
C ARG A 95 9.92 -6.75 -1.99
N ALA A 96 11.17 -7.07 -2.31
CA ALA A 96 12.20 -7.36 -1.31
C ALA A 96 12.44 -6.15 -0.40
N HIS A 97 12.40 -4.95 -0.98
CA HIS A 97 12.51 -3.70 -0.23
C HIS A 97 11.33 -3.48 0.72
N ILE A 98 10.08 -3.67 0.26
CA ILE A 98 8.88 -3.62 1.12
C ILE A 98 9.04 -4.61 2.29
N ALA A 99 9.42 -5.86 2.00
CA ALA A 99 9.62 -6.86 3.03
C ALA A 99 10.63 -6.39 4.09
N ASN A 100 11.81 -5.94 3.65
CA ASN A 100 12.87 -5.47 4.53
C ASN A 100 12.39 -4.31 5.42
N VAL A 101 11.80 -3.27 4.83
CA VAL A 101 11.29 -2.10 5.56
C VAL A 101 10.26 -2.49 6.62
N LEU A 102 9.32 -3.36 6.28
CA LEU A 102 8.23 -3.75 7.19
C LEU A 102 8.65 -4.76 8.28
N THR A 103 9.84 -5.35 8.17
CA THR A 103 10.42 -6.24 9.20
C THR A 103 11.39 -5.55 10.14
N ARG A 104 11.77 -4.29 9.88
CA ARG A 104 12.68 -3.54 10.74
C ARG A 104 12.06 -3.25 12.11
N ASP A 105 12.88 -3.35 13.15
CA ASP A 105 12.48 -3.03 14.53
C ASP A 105 11.98 -1.60 14.66
N GLU A 106 12.56 -0.65 13.93
CA GLU A 106 12.09 0.75 13.93
C GLU A 106 10.65 0.86 13.43
N THR A 107 10.31 0.10 12.39
CA THR A 107 8.95 0.08 11.84
C THR A 107 7.98 -0.56 12.84
N THR A 108 8.37 -1.66 13.47
CA THR A 108 7.55 -2.30 14.52
C THR A 108 7.29 -1.33 15.69
N LYS A 109 8.33 -0.66 16.20
CA LYS A 109 8.20 0.35 17.27
C LYS A 109 7.32 1.54 16.87
N ALA A 110 7.41 1.98 15.61
CA ALA A 110 6.56 3.05 15.10
C ALA A 110 5.09 2.59 14.99
N LEU A 111 4.83 1.35 14.58
CA LEU A 111 3.50 0.76 14.60
C LEU A 111 2.96 0.59 16.02
N ASP A 112 3.82 0.24 16.98
CA ASP A 112 3.47 0.17 18.40
C ASP A 112 3.00 1.54 18.93
N GLY A 113 3.77 2.60 18.68
CA GLY A 113 3.38 3.95 19.07
C GLY A 113 2.11 4.44 18.36
N MET A 114 1.92 4.04 17.09
CA MET A 114 0.69 4.31 16.35
C MET A 114 -0.52 3.60 16.95
N PHE A 115 -0.37 2.36 17.41
CA PHE A 115 -1.42 1.64 18.12
C PHE A 115 -1.80 2.36 19.42
N ASP A 116 -0.82 2.77 20.23
CA ASP A 116 -1.04 3.52 21.46
C ASP A 116 -1.80 4.83 21.21
N ALA A 117 -1.38 5.58 20.19
CA ALA A 117 -2.01 6.82 19.76
C ALA A 117 -3.46 6.60 19.30
N LEU A 118 -3.73 5.55 18.53
CA LEU A 118 -5.08 5.21 18.08
C LEU A 118 -5.95 4.74 19.25
N TYR A 119 -5.41 3.91 20.14
CA TYR A 119 -6.15 3.37 21.27
C TYR A 119 -6.57 4.45 22.26
N ALA A 120 -5.71 5.45 22.49
CA ALA A 120 -6.04 6.60 23.34
C ALA A 120 -7.24 7.41 22.80
N ARG A 121 -7.47 7.39 21.48
CA ARG A 121 -8.53 8.18 20.81
C ARG A 121 -9.77 7.35 20.46
N PHE A 122 -9.59 6.08 20.13
CA PHE A 122 -10.61 5.20 19.54
C PHE A 122 -10.63 3.80 20.17
N PRO A 123 -10.73 3.68 21.51
CA PRO A 123 -10.82 2.36 22.14
C PRO A 123 -12.10 1.65 21.69
N ALA A 124 -12.05 0.33 21.51
CA ALA A 124 -13.26 -0.45 21.30
C ALA A 124 -14.17 -0.34 22.54
N SER A 125 -15.47 -0.06 22.33
CA SER A 125 -16.43 0.04 23.42
C SER A 125 -16.45 -1.23 24.28
N ARG A 126 -16.26 -1.05 25.58
CA ARG A 126 -16.32 -2.10 26.61
C ARG A 126 -17.78 -2.47 26.91
N GLU A 127 -18.53 -2.98 25.94
CA GLU A 127 -19.85 -3.55 26.21
C GLU A 127 -19.70 -4.96 26.76
N GLY A 128 -19.66 -5.06 28.10
CA GLY A 128 -19.57 -6.32 28.84
C GLY A 128 -18.69 -6.17 30.07
N GLY A 129 -19.31 -5.99 31.24
CA GLY A 129 -18.67 -5.56 32.48
C GLY A 129 -17.51 -6.42 32.96
N LEU A 130 -16.52 -5.78 33.56
CA LEU A 130 -16.45 -5.57 35.01
C LEU A 130 -15.50 -4.40 35.23
N ALA A 131 -15.91 -3.47 36.09
CA ALA A 131 -14.95 -2.57 36.72
C ALA A 131 -13.86 -3.45 37.35
N ARG A 132 -12.60 -3.07 37.17
CA ARG A 132 -11.49 -3.64 37.93
C ARG A 132 -11.74 -3.29 39.40
N ASP A 133 -12.41 -4.17 40.12
CA ASP A 133 -12.21 -4.33 41.56
C ASP A 133 -11.06 -5.35 41.70
N ASP A 134 -9.91 -4.83 42.10
CA ASP A 134 -8.95 -5.43 43.02
C ASP A 134 -9.06 -6.96 43.21
N VAL A 135 -8.41 -7.72 42.32
CA VAL A 135 -7.95 -9.07 42.67
C VAL A 135 -6.50 -9.20 42.22
N ASP A 136 -5.60 -9.03 43.19
CA ASP A 136 -4.19 -9.39 43.08
C ASP A 136 -4.08 -10.91 42.83
N VAL A 137 -3.91 -11.29 41.56
CA VAL A 137 -3.42 -12.61 41.18
C VAL A 137 -2.15 -12.41 40.39
N ASP A 138 -1.02 -12.65 41.05
CA ASP A 138 0.33 -12.67 40.49
C ASP A 138 0.46 -13.78 39.44
N VAL A 139 0.01 -13.51 38.22
CA VAL A 139 0.41 -14.23 37.00
C VAL A 139 0.78 -13.18 35.96
N ASP A 140 2.07 -12.90 35.86
CA ASP A 140 2.69 -12.00 34.88
C ASP A 140 2.57 -12.56 33.44
N VAL A 141 1.36 -12.61 32.91
CA VAL A 141 1.10 -12.58 31.48
C VAL A 141 0.13 -11.44 31.26
N GLU A 142 0.66 -10.23 31.09
CA GLU A 142 -0.12 -9.08 30.61
C GLU A 142 -0.67 -9.42 29.23
N VAL A 143 -1.84 -10.06 29.17
CA VAL A 143 -2.61 -10.16 27.94
C VAL A 143 -3.09 -8.73 27.66
N ASP A 144 -2.47 -8.08 26.68
CA ASP A 144 -2.80 -6.72 26.25
C ASP A 144 -4.28 -6.69 25.83
N SER A 145 -5.16 -6.32 26.78
CA SER A 145 -6.61 -6.28 26.62
C SER A 145 -7.09 -5.04 25.84
N ARG A 146 -6.16 -4.24 25.33
CA ARG A 146 -6.46 -3.06 24.53
C ARG A 146 -6.90 -3.49 23.14
N ALA A 147 -8.05 -2.97 22.74
CA ALA A 147 -8.66 -3.21 21.44
C ALA A 147 -9.01 -1.89 20.75
N LEU A 148 -8.77 -1.83 19.44
CA LEU A 148 -9.16 -0.71 18.59
C LEU A 148 -10.56 -0.92 18.01
N SER A 149 -11.32 0.18 17.94
CA SER A 149 -12.58 0.22 17.22
C SER A 149 -12.40 0.30 15.70
N THR A 150 -13.46 0.01 14.95
CA THR A 150 -13.53 0.22 13.50
C THR A 150 -13.20 1.66 13.11
N ASP A 151 -13.69 2.63 13.88
CA ASP A 151 -13.47 4.06 13.65
C ASP A 151 -11.99 4.42 13.75
N GLY A 152 -11.25 3.79 14.68
CA GLY A 152 -9.79 3.94 14.77
C GLY A 152 -9.08 3.47 13.50
N VAL A 153 -9.49 2.35 12.92
CA VAL A 153 -8.93 1.84 11.65
C VAL A 153 -9.27 2.74 10.48
N LEU A 154 -10.51 3.24 10.42
CA LEU A 154 -10.93 4.18 9.37
C LEU A 154 -10.18 5.51 9.47
N ALA A 155 -9.99 6.03 10.68
CA ALA A 155 -9.19 7.22 10.94
C ALA A 155 -7.73 7.02 10.54
N PHE A 156 -7.15 5.86 10.86
CA PHE A 156 -5.81 5.49 10.42
C PHE A 156 -5.68 5.48 8.90
N SER A 157 -6.54 4.74 8.18
CA SER A 157 -6.52 4.68 6.70
C SER A 157 -6.67 6.07 6.08
N ALA A 158 -7.59 6.89 6.59
CA ALA A 158 -7.80 8.26 6.13
C ALA A 158 -6.61 9.19 6.42
N GLY A 159 -5.91 8.95 7.54
CA GLY A 159 -4.74 9.69 7.97
C GLY A 159 -3.47 9.39 7.17
N VAL A 160 -3.43 8.28 6.40
CA VAL A 160 -2.28 7.94 5.55
C VAL A 160 -2.14 8.96 4.41
N GLN A 161 -1.03 9.70 4.45
CA GLN A 161 -0.63 10.73 3.50
C GLN A 161 0.84 10.54 3.12
N GLY A 162 1.29 11.17 2.05
CA GLY A 162 2.70 11.10 1.68
C GLY A 162 2.97 11.43 0.23
N THR A 163 4.23 11.25 -0.14
CA THR A 163 4.71 11.47 -1.50
C THR A 163 5.58 10.31 -1.96
N ILE A 164 5.49 10.00 -3.24
CA ILE A 164 6.31 9.01 -3.93
C ILE A 164 6.94 9.70 -5.13
N ARG A 165 8.26 9.74 -5.20
CA ARG A 165 8.97 10.44 -6.29
C ARG A 165 10.23 9.71 -6.67
N GLU A 166 10.64 9.82 -7.93
CA GLU A 166 11.97 9.38 -8.33
C GLU A 166 13.04 10.19 -7.58
N VAL A 167 14.16 9.57 -7.20
CA VAL A 167 15.21 10.23 -6.39
C VAL A 167 15.72 11.53 -7.02
N MET A 168 15.80 11.56 -8.35
CA MET A 168 16.26 12.73 -9.12
C MET A 168 15.14 13.68 -9.54
N SER A 169 13.88 13.39 -9.18
CA SER A 169 12.73 14.21 -9.52
C SER A 169 12.30 15.12 -8.37
N HIS A 170 11.96 16.35 -8.71
CA HIS A 170 11.27 17.29 -7.82
C HIS A 170 9.75 17.17 -7.89
N VAL A 171 9.23 16.46 -8.90
CA VAL A 171 7.81 16.18 -9.09
C VAL A 171 7.53 14.79 -8.54
N GLY A 172 6.57 14.69 -7.62
CA GLY A 172 6.17 13.46 -6.96
C GLY A 172 4.68 13.22 -7.04
N SER A 173 4.33 11.95 -6.99
CA SER A 173 2.99 11.44 -6.80
C SER A 173 2.56 11.60 -5.36
N GLU A 174 1.45 12.28 -5.11
CA GLU A 174 0.84 12.29 -3.79
C GLU A 174 0.11 10.97 -3.54
N ILE A 175 0.21 10.44 -2.32
CA ILE A 175 -0.65 9.34 -1.88
C ILE A 175 -2.07 9.92 -1.71
N PRO A 176 -3.03 9.55 -2.58
CA PRO A 176 -4.38 10.11 -2.52
C PRO A 176 -5.02 9.76 -1.18
N ARG A 177 -5.97 10.54 -0.69
CA ARG A 177 -6.77 10.21 0.52
C ARG A 177 -7.51 8.86 0.38
N ALA A 178 -7.97 8.29 1.49
CA ALA A 178 -8.74 7.05 1.48
C ALA A 178 -10.01 7.23 0.64
N SER A 179 -10.19 6.39 -0.39
CA SER A 179 -11.39 6.44 -1.22
C SER A 179 -12.61 5.91 -0.47
N GLY A 180 -13.82 6.21 -0.97
CA GLY A 180 -15.06 5.64 -0.44
C GLY A 180 -15.00 4.10 -0.40
N ASP A 181 -14.55 3.48 -1.49
CA ASP A 181 -14.43 2.02 -1.60
C ASP A 181 -13.46 1.42 -0.58
N GLU A 182 -12.38 2.12 -0.23
CA GLU A 182 -11.44 1.64 0.77
C GLU A 182 -12.07 1.65 2.17
N ARG A 183 -12.81 2.73 2.49
CA ARG A 183 -13.53 2.84 3.75
C ARG A 183 -14.62 1.77 3.86
N GLU A 184 -15.34 1.52 2.77
CA GLU A 184 -16.38 0.50 2.73
C GLU A 184 -15.79 -0.91 2.81
N PHE A 185 -14.69 -1.19 2.11
CA PHE A 185 -13.94 -2.43 2.25
C PHE A 185 -13.55 -2.68 3.71
N LEU A 186 -12.95 -1.69 4.38
CA LEU A 186 -12.51 -1.85 5.77
C LEU A 186 -13.70 -2.08 6.69
N ARG A 187 -14.79 -1.31 6.54
CA ARG A 187 -16.00 -1.47 7.34
C ARG A 187 -16.63 -2.85 7.16
N LYS A 188 -16.85 -3.27 5.92
CA LYS A 188 -17.50 -4.56 5.58
C LYS A 188 -16.73 -5.76 6.11
N HIS A 189 -15.40 -5.69 6.12
CA HIS A 189 -14.56 -6.80 6.55
C HIS A 189 -14.12 -6.72 8.01
N PHE A 190 -14.27 -5.58 8.68
CA PHE A 190 -13.78 -5.41 10.06
C PHE A 190 -14.40 -6.41 11.03
N GLU A 191 -15.72 -6.50 11.09
CA GLU A 191 -16.42 -7.39 12.03
C GLU A 191 -16.14 -8.88 11.75
N VAL A 192 -15.85 -9.21 10.48
CA VAL A 192 -15.49 -10.57 10.08
C VAL A 192 -14.08 -10.92 10.52
N LEU A 193 -13.14 -9.98 10.40
CA LEU A 193 -11.73 -10.18 10.74
C LEU A 193 -11.44 -10.03 12.23
N PHE A 194 -12.26 -9.26 12.95
CA PHE A 194 -12.10 -8.92 14.36
C PHE A 194 -13.44 -9.01 15.10
N PRO A 195 -13.96 -10.24 15.28
CA PRO A 195 -15.17 -10.44 16.07
C PRO A 195 -14.94 -10.06 17.54
N LYS A 196 -16.01 -9.94 18.33
CA LYS A 196 -15.93 -9.51 19.73
C LYS A 196 -15.04 -10.41 20.59
N GLU A 197 -14.98 -11.69 20.25
CA GLU A 197 -14.20 -12.72 20.92
C GLU A 197 -12.70 -12.63 20.61
N ALA A 198 -12.33 -11.98 19.49
CA ALA A 198 -10.97 -11.80 19.03
C ALA A 198 -10.78 -10.38 18.45
N PRO A 199 -10.84 -9.35 19.30
CA PRO A 199 -10.83 -7.96 18.85
C PRO A 199 -9.45 -7.55 18.29
N LEU A 200 -9.43 -6.44 17.57
CA LEU A 200 -8.22 -5.85 17.01
C LEU A 200 -7.27 -5.35 18.11
N ASN A 201 -6.34 -6.21 18.52
CA ASN A 201 -5.30 -5.93 19.49
C ASN A 201 -4.00 -5.46 18.81
N ARG A 202 -2.97 -5.16 19.60
CA ARG A 202 -1.67 -4.67 19.12
C ARG A 202 -1.01 -5.57 18.09
N GLU A 203 -0.94 -6.87 18.38
CA GLU A 203 -0.28 -7.84 17.50
C GLU A 203 -0.97 -7.93 16.14
N THR A 204 -2.29 -8.06 16.14
CA THR A 204 -3.09 -8.17 14.91
C THR A 204 -3.17 -6.83 14.16
N PHE A 205 -3.07 -5.72 14.87
CA PHE A 205 -2.95 -4.39 14.27
C PHE A 205 -1.71 -4.25 13.38
N HIS A 206 -0.57 -4.85 13.74
CA HIS A 206 0.62 -4.77 12.90
C HIS A 206 0.39 -5.37 11.50
N ALA A 207 -0.29 -6.50 11.41
CA ALA A 207 -0.61 -7.12 10.12
C ALA A 207 -1.56 -6.24 9.29
N LEU A 208 -2.62 -5.70 9.92
CA LEU A 208 -3.58 -4.82 9.26
C LEU A 208 -2.94 -3.49 8.82
N ALA A 209 -2.13 -2.88 9.68
CA ALA A 209 -1.46 -1.62 9.41
C ALA A 209 -0.50 -1.73 8.22
N LYS A 210 0.29 -2.81 8.17
CA LYS A 210 1.18 -3.12 7.05
C LYS A 210 0.40 -3.30 5.74
N LEU A 211 -0.73 -4.00 5.78
CA LEU A 211 -1.61 -4.15 4.61
C LEU A 211 -2.12 -2.80 4.11
N ILE A 212 -2.67 -1.96 5.01
CA ILE A 212 -3.19 -0.64 4.65
C ILE A 212 -2.08 0.22 4.04
N LEU A 213 -0.93 0.37 4.70
CA LEU A 213 0.19 1.16 4.18
C LEU A 213 0.62 0.71 2.77
N VAL A 214 0.81 -0.60 2.57
CA VAL A 214 1.22 -1.14 1.26
C VAL A 214 0.16 -0.92 0.20
N ARG A 215 -1.12 -1.14 0.53
CA ARG A 215 -2.24 -0.91 -0.39
C ARG A 215 -2.28 0.55 -0.85
N ARG A 216 -2.11 1.50 0.06
CA ARG A 216 -2.12 2.95 -0.22
C ARG A 216 -0.97 3.36 -1.14
N ILE A 217 0.24 2.88 -0.84
CA ILE A 217 1.44 3.15 -1.63
C ILE A 217 1.29 2.59 -3.05
N LEU A 218 0.86 1.33 -3.18
CA LEU A 218 0.74 0.67 -4.49
C LEU A 218 -0.42 1.22 -5.32
N LYS A 219 -1.53 1.64 -4.69
CA LYS A 219 -2.61 2.36 -5.38
C LYS A 219 -2.14 3.69 -5.96
N ALA A 220 -1.38 4.47 -5.18
CA ALA A 220 -0.80 5.72 -5.65
C ALA A 220 0.12 5.49 -6.86
N LEU A 221 0.99 4.47 -6.78
CA LEU A 221 1.86 4.09 -7.87
C LEU A 221 1.11 3.58 -9.11
N ALA A 222 0.06 2.79 -8.91
CA ALA A 222 -0.73 2.23 -10.02
C ALA A 222 -1.50 3.32 -10.75
N ARG A 223 -2.03 4.31 -10.03
CA ARG A 223 -2.70 5.48 -10.61
C ARG A 223 -1.76 6.28 -11.52
N ASP A 224 -0.53 6.53 -11.06
CA ASP A 224 0.37 7.47 -11.74
C ASP A 224 1.29 6.81 -12.77
N LEU A 225 1.71 5.56 -12.55
CA LEU A 225 2.62 4.83 -13.43
C LEU A 225 1.91 3.73 -14.25
N GLY A 226 0.71 3.34 -13.85
CA GLY A 226 -0.02 2.20 -14.40
C GLY A 226 0.39 0.86 -13.77
N LEU A 227 -0.59 -0.04 -13.64
CA LEU A 227 -0.38 -1.38 -13.07
C LEU A 227 0.61 -2.24 -13.89
N VAL A 228 0.66 -2.05 -15.21
CA VAL A 228 1.60 -2.76 -16.08
C VAL A 228 3.05 -2.43 -15.72
N ALA A 229 3.36 -1.15 -15.48
CA ALA A 229 4.69 -0.71 -15.09
C ALA A 229 5.10 -1.30 -13.72
N LEU A 230 4.16 -1.36 -12.76
CA LEU A 230 4.41 -2.00 -11.47
C LEU A 230 4.71 -3.49 -11.58
N ARG A 231 4.04 -4.19 -12.50
CA ARG A 231 4.26 -5.62 -12.75
C ARG A 231 5.61 -5.87 -13.44
N SER A 232 5.97 -5.04 -14.42
CA SER A 232 7.26 -5.13 -15.13
C SER A 232 8.46 -4.64 -14.30
N GLY A 233 8.18 -3.87 -13.25
CA GLY A 233 9.16 -3.21 -12.42
C GLY A 233 9.50 -1.80 -12.91
N LEU A 234 10.02 -1.00 -11.98
CA LEU A 234 10.28 0.43 -12.16
C LEU A 234 11.74 0.68 -12.52
N SER A 235 11.98 1.50 -13.54
CA SER A 235 13.33 1.78 -14.06
C SER A 235 14.14 2.76 -13.22
N ALA A 236 13.50 3.47 -12.28
CA ALA A 236 14.12 4.45 -11.40
C ALA A 236 13.94 4.07 -9.93
N PRO A 237 14.92 4.41 -9.06
CA PRO A 237 14.72 4.33 -7.63
C PRO A 237 13.69 5.38 -7.19
N LEU A 238 12.87 5.00 -6.21
CA LEU A 238 11.80 5.85 -5.68
C LEU A 238 12.07 6.21 -4.23
N VAL A 239 11.97 7.49 -3.91
CA VAL A 239 11.78 7.96 -2.53
C VAL A 239 10.31 7.82 -2.19
N VAL A 240 10.02 7.11 -1.12
CA VAL A 240 8.68 6.91 -0.55
C VAL A 240 8.69 7.53 0.84
N ASP A 241 7.95 8.62 1.01
CA ASP A 241 7.75 9.28 2.30
C ASP A 241 6.26 9.22 2.66
N VAL A 242 5.94 8.38 3.64
CA VAL A 242 4.58 8.17 4.12
C VAL A 242 4.49 8.65 5.55
N LYS A 243 3.42 9.36 5.88
CA LYS A 243 3.10 9.77 7.24
C LYS A 243 1.64 9.48 7.54
N VAL A 244 1.35 9.31 8.83
CA VAL A 244 -0.02 9.21 9.32
C VAL A 244 -0.28 10.42 10.18
N VAL A 245 -1.29 11.19 9.77
CA VAL A 245 -1.70 12.40 10.48
C VAL A 245 -3.12 12.16 11.00
N LEU A 246 -3.30 12.32 12.31
CA LEU A 246 -4.60 12.25 12.96
C LEU A 246 -5.00 13.63 13.52
N PRO A 247 -6.30 13.93 13.62
CA PRO A 247 -6.75 15.06 14.41
C PRO A 247 -6.43 14.81 15.90
N ALA A 248 -5.79 15.78 16.52
CA ALA A 248 -5.60 15.87 17.95
C ALA A 248 -6.89 16.34 18.64
N GLY A 249 -6.98 16.14 19.96
CA GLY A 249 -8.16 16.48 20.75
C GLY A 249 -8.51 17.97 20.76
N ASP A 250 -7.57 18.83 20.38
CA ASP A 250 -7.73 20.29 20.24
C ASP A 250 -8.00 20.73 18.79
N GLY A 251 -8.16 19.78 17.86
CA GLY A 251 -8.36 20.03 16.43
C GLY A 251 -7.08 20.28 15.64
N ALA A 252 -5.89 20.28 16.28
CA ALA A 252 -4.62 20.33 15.57
C ALA A 252 -4.34 19.01 14.84
N ALA A 253 -3.54 19.04 13.78
CA ALA A 253 -3.12 17.83 13.07
C ALA A 253 -1.81 17.30 13.69
N GLU A 254 -1.82 16.07 14.19
CA GLU A 254 -0.66 15.44 14.82
C GLU A 254 -0.11 14.32 13.94
N GLU A 255 1.19 14.37 13.63
CA GLU A 255 1.91 13.29 12.95
C GLU A 255 2.29 12.22 13.96
N ILE A 256 1.68 11.04 13.84
CA ILE A 256 1.86 9.93 14.80
C ILE A 256 2.73 8.80 14.25
N PHE A 257 3.01 8.82 12.95
CA PHE A 257 3.83 7.83 12.27
C PHE A 257 4.47 8.45 11.04
N ARG A 258 5.73 8.09 10.78
CA ARG A 258 6.42 8.42 9.53
C ARG A 258 7.32 7.28 9.09
N LEU A 259 7.27 6.99 7.79
CA LEU A 259 8.12 6.04 7.09
C LEU A 259 8.75 6.75 5.90
N HIS A 260 10.06 6.95 5.97
CA HIS A 260 10.86 7.45 4.86
C HIS A 260 11.80 6.37 4.36
N THR A 261 11.71 6.02 3.08
CA THR A 261 12.55 4.99 2.48
C THR A 261 12.87 5.27 1.02
N VAL A 262 13.92 4.64 0.52
CA VAL A 262 14.31 4.68 -0.90
C VAL A 262 14.23 3.27 -1.48
N ALA A 263 13.21 3.02 -2.29
CA ALA A 263 13.05 1.79 -3.01
C ALA A 263 14.01 1.73 -4.21
N PRO A 264 14.70 0.60 -4.44
CA PRO A 264 15.58 0.45 -5.58
C PRO A 264 14.77 0.38 -6.88
N LYS A 265 15.46 0.56 -8.02
CA LYS A 265 14.92 0.15 -9.32
C LYS A 265 14.52 -1.33 -9.26
N SER A 266 13.44 -1.67 -9.94
CA SER A 266 12.82 -2.99 -9.91
C SER A 266 12.52 -3.55 -11.29
N ASP A 267 12.81 -2.81 -12.36
CA ASP A 267 12.72 -3.30 -13.73
C ASP A 267 13.66 -4.49 -13.94
N ALA A 268 13.13 -5.56 -14.51
CA ALA A 268 13.93 -6.69 -14.95
C ALA A 268 14.61 -6.37 -16.29
N THR A 269 15.40 -5.29 -16.38
CA THR A 269 16.31 -5.16 -17.51
C THR A 269 17.33 -6.28 -17.41
N GLN A 270 17.35 -7.11 -18.46
CA GLN A 270 18.26 -8.23 -18.70
C GLN A 270 19.73 -7.78 -18.78
N TYR A 271 20.30 -7.18 -17.74
CA TYR A 271 21.74 -7.08 -17.60
C TYR A 271 22.23 -8.30 -16.83
N ALA A 272 22.42 -9.37 -17.59
CA ALA A 272 23.53 -10.27 -17.33
C ALA A 272 24.80 -9.43 -17.10
N GLY A 273 25.45 -9.63 -15.96
CA GLY A 273 26.86 -9.29 -15.78
C GLY A 273 27.20 -7.83 -15.49
N ALA A 274 26.90 -7.36 -14.28
CA ALA A 274 27.78 -6.39 -13.63
C ALA A 274 27.86 -6.74 -12.14
N ARG A 275 28.80 -7.63 -11.81
CA ARG A 275 29.31 -7.79 -10.45
C ARG A 275 29.89 -6.42 -10.04
N LEU A 276 29.32 -5.79 -9.02
CA LEU A 276 30.00 -4.69 -8.33
C LEU A 276 31.30 -5.25 -7.78
N GLY A 277 32.41 -4.75 -8.32
CA GLY A 277 33.76 -5.14 -7.96
C GLY A 277 34.04 -4.88 -6.49
N ALA A 278 34.92 -5.71 -5.96
CA ALA A 278 35.61 -5.48 -4.71
C ALA A 278 36.08 -4.01 -4.63
N ILE A 279 35.65 -3.30 -3.60
CA ILE A 279 36.39 -2.14 -3.12
C ILE A 279 37.47 -2.72 -2.21
N THR A 280 38.65 -2.94 -2.79
CA THR A 280 39.91 -2.92 -2.06
C THR A 280 40.56 -1.57 -2.36
N GLU A 281 40.63 -0.73 -1.35
CA GLU A 281 41.85 -0.02 -0.89
C GLU A 281 41.60 0.54 0.51
#